data_AF-A0A351MQT0-F1
#
_entry.id   AF-A0A351MQT0-F1
#
_cell.length_a   1.000
_cell.length_b   1.000
_cell.length_c   1.000
_cell.angle_alpha   90.00
_cell.angle_beta   90.00
_cell.angle_gamma   90.00
#
_symmetry.space_group_name_H-M   'P 1'
#
loop_
_entity.id
_entity.type
_entity.pdbx_description
1 polymer ?
#
loop_
_entity_poly.entity_id
_entity_poly.type
_entity_poly.pdbx_seq_one_letter_code
_entity_poly.pdbx_strand_id
1 'polypeptide(L)'
;MREYRTSWTNRAIPMADLKGLLYALRAGEVVWYAPDQGKASAHSKLLPFFGEPAVTNTATSRLAHMSGATVVPFYPKRLADNTYVLTILPALENFPTGDESADTLRIVAKLEQAIRLAPEQYLWVHRRFKRRKGLPRVYFNPRTSV
;
A
#
# COMPACT_ATOMS: atom_id res chain seq x y z
N MET A 1 -15.59 14.70 1.58
CA MET A 1 -14.34 13.95 1.29
C MET A 1 -13.87 14.09 -0.17
N ARG A 2 -14.77 14.07 -1.17
CA ARG A 2 -14.39 14.26 -2.59
C ARG A 2 -13.87 15.67 -2.86
N GLU A 3 -14.57 16.70 -2.38
CA GLU A 3 -14.19 18.12 -2.50
C GLU A 3 -12.82 18.45 -1.89
N TYR A 4 -12.53 17.93 -0.69
CA TYR A 4 -11.22 18.12 -0.03
C TYR A 4 -10.04 17.45 -0.76
N ARG A 5 -10.29 16.40 -1.56
CA ARG A 5 -9.23 15.74 -2.34
C ARG A 5 -8.90 16.53 -3.61
N THR A 6 -9.91 17.10 -4.25
CA THR A 6 -9.76 17.81 -5.53
C THR A 6 -9.28 19.24 -5.39
N SER A 7 -9.19 19.80 -4.18
CA SER A 7 -8.63 21.14 -3.97
C SER A 7 -7.10 21.17 -4.15
N TRP A 8 -6.43 20.03 -4.01
CA TRP A 8 -4.97 19.88 -4.09
C TRP A 8 -4.53 18.81 -5.11
N THR A 9 -5.47 18.23 -5.84
CA THR A 9 -5.18 17.26 -6.91
C THR A 9 -5.99 17.59 -8.15
N ASN A 10 -5.47 17.23 -9.33
CA ASN A 10 -6.17 17.44 -10.61
C ASN A 10 -7.54 16.72 -10.63
N ARG A 11 -7.60 15.52 -10.04
CA ARG A 11 -8.81 14.71 -9.95
C ARG A 11 -8.68 13.61 -8.90
N ALA A 12 -9.82 13.07 -8.48
CA ALA A 12 -9.91 11.81 -7.74
C ALA A 12 -10.28 10.69 -8.70
N ILE A 13 -9.47 9.64 -8.77
CA ILE A 13 -9.73 8.45 -9.59
C ILE A 13 -10.46 7.41 -8.72
N PRO A 14 -11.69 6.99 -9.07
CA PRO A 14 -12.41 5.97 -8.32
C PRO A 14 -11.64 4.64 -8.27
N MET A 15 -11.73 3.91 -7.15
CA MET A 15 -11.06 2.60 -7.00
C MET A 15 -11.48 1.58 -8.07
N ALA A 16 -12.73 1.66 -8.56
CA ALA A 16 -13.24 0.79 -9.62
C ALA A 16 -12.77 1.19 -11.03
N ASP A 17 -12.22 2.40 -11.19
CA ASP A 17 -11.80 2.94 -12.48
C ASP A 17 -10.32 2.64 -12.77
N LEU A 18 -10.01 1.35 -12.94
CA LEU A 18 -8.67 0.91 -13.29
C LEU A 18 -8.21 1.46 -14.64
N LYS A 19 -9.13 1.60 -15.61
CA LYS A 19 -8.81 2.15 -16.93
C LYS A 19 -8.37 3.60 -16.79
N GLY A 20 -9.14 4.45 -16.11
CA GLY A 20 -8.81 5.85 -15.86
C GLY A 20 -7.48 6.02 -15.13
N LEU A 21 -7.20 5.16 -14.15
CA LEU A 21 -5.90 5.13 -13.46
C LEU A 21 -4.74 4.85 -14.44
N LEU A 22 -4.87 3.85 -15.31
CA LEU A 22 -3.83 3.51 -16.28
C LEU A 22 -3.65 4.61 -17.34
N TYR A 23 -4.74 5.23 -17.79
CA TYR A 23 -4.66 6.39 -18.69
C TYR A 23 -3.91 7.56 -18.04
N ALA A 24 -4.21 7.89 -16.78
CA ALA A 24 -3.52 8.94 -16.04
C ALA A 24 -2.00 8.69 -15.99
N LEU A 25 -1.60 7.48 -15.56
CA LEU A 25 -0.19 7.11 -15.45
C LEU A 25 0.53 7.17 -16.79
N ARG A 26 -0.08 6.67 -17.88
CA ARG A 26 0.50 6.71 -19.23
C ARG A 26 0.59 8.13 -19.80
N ALA A 27 -0.28 9.04 -19.36
CA ALA A 27 -0.22 10.45 -19.70
C ALA A 27 0.85 11.23 -18.88
N GLY A 28 1.61 10.55 -18.02
CA GLY A 28 2.62 11.18 -17.17
C GLY A 28 2.05 11.86 -15.92
N GLU A 29 0.78 11.63 -15.56
CA GLU A 29 0.21 12.14 -14.32
C GLU A 29 0.81 11.41 -13.11
N VAL A 30 1.03 12.16 -12.02
CA VAL A 30 1.42 11.58 -10.72
C VAL A 30 0.17 11.07 -10.00
N VAL A 31 0.16 9.78 -9.64
CA VAL A 31 -0.94 9.16 -8.91
C VAL A 31 -0.46 8.75 -7.52
N TRP A 32 -1.17 9.24 -6.50
CA TRP A 32 -1.00 8.76 -5.13
C TRP A 32 -1.69 7.41 -4.93
N TYR A 33 -0.97 6.43 -4.39
CA TYR A 33 -1.49 5.08 -4.16
C TYR A 33 -1.02 4.52 -2.81
N ALA A 34 -1.96 4.11 -1.96
CA ALA A 34 -1.68 3.46 -0.67
C ALA A 34 -1.94 1.94 -0.78
N PRO A 35 -0.90 1.09 -0.85
CA PRO A 35 -1.05 -0.35 -1.12
C PRO A 35 -1.20 -1.21 0.14
N ASP A 36 -1.02 -0.65 1.33
CA ASP A 36 -0.78 -1.37 2.58
C ASP A 36 -2.05 -1.84 3.30
N GLN A 37 -3.21 -1.33 2.88
CA GLN A 37 -4.52 -1.78 3.34
C GLN A 37 -5.27 -2.52 2.25
N GLY A 38 -5.81 -3.69 2.58
CA GLY A 38 -6.52 -4.51 1.62
C GLY A 38 -7.40 -5.57 2.23
N LYS A 39 -8.11 -6.27 1.35
CA LYS A 39 -8.83 -7.50 1.64
C LYS A 39 -8.25 -8.57 0.73
N ALA A 40 -8.31 -9.83 1.17
CA ALA A 40 -8.02 -10.97 0.32
C ALA A 40 -8.82 -10.87 -1.00
N SER A 41 -8.10 -10.93 -2.11
CA SER A 41 -8.61 -10.86 -3.47
C SER A 41 -7.75 -11.73 -4.40
N ALA A 42 -8.12 -11.83 -5.67
CA ALA A 42 -7.28 -12.47 -6.69
C ALA A 42 -5.91 -11.79 -6.89
N HIS A 43 -5.74 -10.57 -6.37
CA HIS A 43 -4.50 -9.78 -6.44
C HIS A 43 -3.84 -9.62 -5.07
N SER A 44 -4.06 -10.60 -4.18
CA SER A 44 -3.42 -10.65 -2.87
C SER A 44 -2.64 -11.94 -2.73
N LYS A 45 -1.48 -11.86 -2.11
CA LYS A 45 -0.65 -13.00 -1.74
C LYS A 45 -0.43 -13.02 -0.23
N LEU A 46 -0.17 -14.20 0.32
CA LEU A 46 0.30 -14.33 1.70
C LEU A 46 1.80 -14.07 1.71
N LEU A 47 2.22 -12.90 2.17
CA LEU A 47 3.61 -12.45 2.19
C LEU A 47 3.98 -11.96 3.59
N PRO A 48 5.24 -12.10 4.03
CA PRO A 48 5.68 -11.61 5.33
C PRO A 48 5.53 -10.09 5.44
N PHE A 49 5.07 -9.64 6.60
CA PHE A 49 5.04 -8.25 7.04
C PHE A 49 5.51 -8.24 8.51
N PHE A 50 6.68 -7.67 8.77
CA PHE A 50 7.46 -7.85 9.99
C PHE A 50 7.70 -9.33 10.33
N GLY A 51 7.98 -10.15 9.32
CA GLY A 51 8.19 -11.60 9.46
C GLY A 51 6.89 -12.42 9.61
N GLU A 52 5.78 -11.79 9.97
CA GLU A 52 4.50 -12.46 10.14
C GLU A 52 3.76 -12.58 8.79
N PRO A 53 3.21 -13.76 8.44
CA PRO A 53 2.42 -13.93 7.23
C PRO A 53 1.23 -12.96 7.23
N ALA A 54 1.07 -12.16 6.18
CA ALA A 54 -0.03 -11.21 6.03
C ALA A 54 -0.58 -11.24 4.60
N VAL A 55 -1.89 -11.07 4.47
CA VAL A 55 -2.54 -10.93 3.16
C VAL A 55 -2.17 -9.55 2.60
N THR A 56 -1.37 -9.53 1.55
CA THR A 56 -0.78 -8.32 0.99
C THR A 56 -1.15 -8.16 -0.47
N ASN A 57 -1.57 -6.95 -0.83
CA ASN A 57 -1.97 -6.59 -2.18
C ASN A 57 -0.73 -6.49 -3.10
N THR A 58 -0.76 -7.16 -4.26
CA THR A 58 0.32 -7.14 -5.25
C THR A 58 0.09 -6.16 -6.39
N ALA A 59 -1.01 -5.40 -6.35
CA ALA A 59 -1.44 -4.54 -7.46
C ALA A 59 -0.41 -3.48 -7.88
N THR A 60 0.46 -2.99 -6.99
CA THR A 60 1.47 -1.99 -7.36
C THR A 60 2.41 -2.49 -8.45
N SER A 61 2.87 -3.75 -8.37
CA SER A 61 3.72 -4.37 -9.39
C SER A 61 2.99 -4.42 -10.74
N ARG A 62 1.73 -4.86 -10.74
CA ARG A 62 0.88 -4.90 -11.96
C ARG A 62 0.64 -3.52 -12.54
N LEU A 63 0.30 -2.53 -11.72
CA LEU A 63 0.04 -1.17 -12.16
C LEU A 63 1.28 -0.57 -12.82
N ALA A 64 2.45 -0.73 -12.20
CA ALA A 64 3.71 -0.30 -12.79
C ALA A 64 4.00 -1.01 -14.11
N HIS A 65 3.79 -2.33 -14.18
CA HIS A 65 4.01 -3.12 -15.40
C HIS A 65 3.10 -2.67 -16.55
N MET A 66 1.80 -2.49 -16.28
CA MET A 66 0.80 -2.15 -17.29
C MET A 66 0.93 -0.70 -17.79
N SER A 67 1.42 0.21 -16.94
CA SER A 67 1.50 1.64 -17.25
C SER A 67 2.89 2.09 -17.70
N GLY A 68 3.95 1.35 -17.35
CA GLY A 68 5.33 1.82 -17.45
C GLY A 68 5.71 2.86 -16.39
N ALA A 69 4.86 3.08 -15.38
CA ALA A 69 5.07 4.12 -14.39
C ALA A 69 6.23 3.79 -13.45
N THR A 70 7.01 4.82 -13.13
CA THR A 70 8.02 4.77 -12.07
C THR A 70 7.33 4.76 -10.70
N VAL A 71 7.79 3.88 -9.80
CA VAL A 71 7.26 3.80 -8.43
C VAL A 71 8.20 4.52 -7.47
N VAL A 72 7.70 5.58 -6.83
CA VAL A 72 8.44 6.40 -5.86
C VAL A 72 7.83 6.22 -4.47
N PRO A 73 8.47 5.46 -3.56
CA PRO A 73 7.98 5.32 -2.20
C PRO A 73 8.15 6.62 -1.42
N PHE A 74 7.17 6.94 -0.58
CA PHE A 74 7.29 8.05 0.35
C PHE A 74 6.46 7.78 1.61
N TYR A 75 6.74 8.50 2.68
CA TYR A 75 5.96 8.40 3.91
C TYR A 75 5.91 9.75 4.65
N PRO A 76 4.75 10.14 5.19
CA PRO A 76 4.62 11.26 6.10
C PRO A 76 4.91 10.82 7.54
N LYS A 77 5.59 11.69 8.31
CA LYS A 77 5.73 11.58 9.76
C LYS A 77 5.24 12.87 10.40
N ARG A 78 4.33 12.75 11.36
CA ARG A 78 3.86 13.87 12.18
C ARG A 78 4.90 14.17 13.27
N LEU A 79 5.22 15.44 13.47
CA LEU A 79 6.10 15.91 14.53
C LEU A 79 5.31 16.33 15.78
N ALA A 80 6.03 16.57 16.88
CA ALA A 80 5.44 16.93 18.18
C ALA A 80 4.67 18.26 18.15
N ASP A 81 5.08 19.18 17.27
CA ASP A 81 4.46 20.50 17.06
C ASP A 81 3.25 20.45 16.10
N ASN A 82 2.77 19.25 15.75
CA ASN A 82 1.69 19.00 14.80
C ASN A 82 2.01 19.33 13.34
N THR A 83 3.27 19.60 12.99
CA THR A 83 3.73 19.68 11.61
C THR A 83 4.04 18.30 11.04
N TYR A 84 4.37 18.22 9.75
CA TYR A 84 4.67 16.97 9.05
C TYR A 84 5.99 17.06 8.29
N VAL A 85 6.80 16.01 8.39
CA VAL A 85 7.93 15.77 7.49
C VAL A 85 7.50 14.73 6.46
N LEU A 86 7.68 15.05 5.19
CA LEU A 86 7.48 14.11 4.10
C LEU A 86 8.82 13.59 3.64
N THR A 87 9.07 12.29 3.78
CA THR A 87 10.27 11.66 3.25
C THR A 87 9.93 10.98 1.93
N ILE A 88 10.46 11.51 0.83
CA ILE A 88 10.36 10.93 -0.51
C ILE A 88 11.66 10.17 -0.78
N LEU A 89 11.55 8.87 -1.08
CA LEU A 89 12.70 8.03 -1.39
C LEU A 89 13.01 8.07 -2.88
N PRO A 90 14.21 7.66 -3.30
CA PRO A 90 14.47 7.37 -4.71
C PRO A 90 13.44 6.39 -5.28
N ALA A 91 13.21 6.51 -6.59
CA ALA A 91 12.42 5.53 -7.33
C ALA A 91 12.96 4.11 -7.12
N LEU A 92 12.07 3.12 -7.12
CA LEU A 92 12.48 1.73 -7.11
C LEU A 92 13.16 1.39 -8.45
N GLU A 93 14.47 1.15 -8.40
CA GLU A 93 15.25 0.73 -9.57
C GLU A 93 14.81 -0.66 -10.04
N ASN A 94 14.85 -0.90 -11.36
CA ASN A 94 14.50 -2.20 -11.94
C ASN A 94 13.16 -2.75 -11.41
N PHE A 95 12.13 -1.90 -11.42
CA PHE A 95 10.80 -2.23 -10.94
C PHE A 95 9.75 -1.93 -12.01
N PRO A 96 8.77 -2.81 -12.25
CA PRO A 96 8.60 -4.14 -11.65
C PRO A 96 9.56 -5.18 -12.27
N THR A 97 9.78 -6.29 -11.58
CA THR A 97 10.68 -7.37 -12.03
C THR A 97 9.98 -8.48 -12.81
N GLY A 98 8.64 -8.49 -12.83
CA GLY A 98 7.83 -9.59 -13.35
C GLY A 98 7.44 -10.63 -12.29
N ASP A 99 8.12 -10.65 -11.14
CA ASP A 99 7.67 -11.38 -9.95
C ASP A 99 6.95 -10.43 -8.99
N GLU A 100 5.62 -10.46 -9.06
CA GLU A 100 4.75 -9.68 -8.18
C GLU A 100 5.04 -9.89 -6.68
N SER A 101 5.47 -11.09 -6.27
CA SER A 101 5.80 -11.37 -4.86
C SER A 101 7.07 -10.62 -4.46
N ALA A 102 8.14 -10.77 -5.24
CA ALA A 102 9.42 -10.12 -5.00
C ALA A 102 9.29 -8.59 -4.99
N ASP A 103 8.57 -8.06 -5.99
CA ASP A 103 8.25 -6.63 -6.08
C ASP A 103 7.50 -6.11 -4.85
N THR A 104 6.47 -6.85 -4.43
CA THR A 104 5.67 -6.47 -3.26
C THR A 104 6.51 -6.51 -1.98
N LEU A 105 7.42 -7.47 -1.83
CA LEU A 105 8.34 -7.54 -0.69
C LEU A 105 9.30 -6.35 -0.63
N ARG A 106 9.75 -5.84 -1.78
CA ARG A 106 10.56 -4.61 -1.82
C ARG A 106 9.78 -3.40 -1.30
N ILE A 107 8.50 -3.27 -1.68
CA ILE A 107 7.60 -2.22 -1.18
C ILE A 107 7.36 -2.38 0.32
N VAL A 108 7.07 -3.61 0.77
CA VAL A 108 6.86 -3.93 2.18
C VAL A 108 8.11 -3.58 3.01
N ALA A 109 9.31 -3.89 2.52
CA ALA A 109 10.55 -3.54 3.22
C ALA A 109 10.68 -2.03 3.46
N LYS A 110 10.33 -1.19 2.45
CA LYS A 110 10.31 0.27 2.61
C LYS A 110 9.24 0.73 3.58
N LEU A 111 8.06 0.11 3.54
CA LEU A 111 6.99 0.40 4.49
C LEU A 111 7.38 0.03 5.93
N GLU A 112 7.98 -1.13 6.16
CA GLU A 112 8.44 -1.53 7.49
C GLU A 112 9.55 -0.60 8.01
N GLN A 113 10.48 -0.18 7.14
CA GLN A 113 11.48 0.83 7.48
C GLN A 113 10.81 2.13 7.97
N ALA A 114 9.80 2.62 7.23
CA ALA A 114 9.06 3.82 7.61
C ALA A 114 8.30 3.63 8.94
N ILE A 115 7.62 2.50 9.13
CA ILE A 115 6.88 2.18 10.35
C ILE A 115 7.81 2.14 11.56
N ARG A 116 9.03 1.60 11.44
CA ARG A 116 10.00 1.58 12.56
C ARG A 116 10.40 2.98 13.03
N LEU A 117 10.27 4.02 12.20
CA LEU A 117 10.62 5.41 12.57
C LEU A 117 9.56 6.10 13.45
N ALA A 118 8.32 5.60 13.43
CA ALA A 118 7.18 6.14 14.18
C ALA A 118 6.07 5.07 14.28
N PRO A 119 6.32 3.94 14.98
CA PRO A 119 5.38 2.81 15.01
C PRO A 119 4.02 3.22 15.57
N GLU A 120 3.97 4.18 16.49
CA GLU A 120 2.75 4.75 17.06
C GLU A 120 1.86 5.47 16.04
N GLN A 121 2.40 5.88 14.89
CA GLN A 121 1.67 6.60 13.84
C GLN A 121 1.12 5.69 12.72
N TYR A 122 1.50 4.41 12.71
CA TYR A 122 0.92 3.47 11.76
C TYR A 122 -0.52 3.11 12.15
N LEU A 123 -1.39 2.91 11.16
CA LEU A 123 -2.83 2.68 11.38
C LEU A 123 -3.11 1.22 11.84
N TRP A 124 -2.61 0.84 13.03
CA TRP A 124 -2.71 -0.51 13.62
C TRP A 124 -4.14 -0.99 13.89
N VAL A 125 -5.12 -0.07 13.94
CA VAL A 125 -6.55 -0.41 14.02
C VAL A 125 -6.98 -1.27 12.82
N HIS A 126 -6.30 -1.14 11.68
CA HIS A 126 -6.45 -2.09 10.59
C HIS A 126 -5.92 -3.46 11.01
N ARG A 127 -6.83 -4.44 11.13
CA ARG A 127 -6.51 -5.86 11.38
C ARG A 127 -5.68 -6.47 10.24
N ARG A 128 -4.37 -6.21 10.20
CA ARG A 128 -3.41 -6.58 9.15
C ARG A 128 -3.26 -8.10 8.98
N PHE A 129 -3.24 -8.85 10.08
CA PHE A 129 -3.02 -10.31 10.09
C PHE A 129 -4.31 -11.15 10.02
N LYS A 130 -5.38 -10.61 9.41
CA LYS A 130 -6.68 -11.31 9.27
C LYS A 130 -6.69 -12.22 8.04
N ARG A 131 -7.55 -13.24 8.06
CA ARG A 131 -7.89 -14.08 6.88
C ARG A 131 -6.68 -14.74 6.19
N ARG A 132 -5.71 -15.17 6.98
CA ARG A 132 -4.53 -15.93 6.53
C ARG A 132 -4.94 -17.39 6.35
N LYS A 133 -5.27 -17.80 5.12
CA LYS A 133 -5.77 -19.15 4.81
C LYS A 133 -4.74 -20.19 5.28
N GLY A 134 -5.21 -21.23 5.97
CA GLY A 134 -4.36 -22.30 6.51
C GLY A 134 -3.60 -21.95 7.80
N LEU A 135 -3.78 -20.74 8.35
CA LEU A 135 -3.15 -20.31 9.61
C LEU A 135 -4.19 -20.01 10.69
N PRO A 136 -3.83 -20.17 11.98
CA PRO A 136 -4.69 -19.79 13.09
C PRO A 136 -5.13 -18.32 13.04
N ARG A 137 -6.36 -18.07 13.52
CA ARG A 137 -6.86 -16.71 13.73
C ARG A 137 -6.12 -16.08 14.89
N VAL A 138 -5.60 -14.88 14.70
CA VAL A 138 -4.92 -14.09 15.74
C VAL A 138 -5.77 -12.98 16.33
N TYR A 139 -6.83 -12.56 15.63
CA TYR A 139 -7.75 -11.56 16.15
C TYR A 139 -8.97 -12.25 16.74
N PHE A 140 -9.37 -11.78 17.92
CA PHE A 140 -10.62 -12.17 18.55
C PHE A 140 -11.82 -11.97 17.60
N ASN A 141 -12.70 -12.97 17.58
CA ASN A 141 -13.96 -12.91 16.85
C ASN A 141 -15.11 -13.25 17.80
N PRO A 142 -15.87 -12.24 18.27
CA PRO A 142 -16.95 -12.47 19.23
C PRO A 142 -18.08 -13.36 18.69
N ARG A 143 -18.14 -13.62 17.37
CA ARG A 143 -19.20 -14.43 16.74
C ARG A 143 -18.89 -15.92 16.62
N THR A 144 -17.68 -16.35 16.96
CA THR A 144 -17.25 -17.77 16.85
C THR A 144 -16.65 -18.29 18.15
N SER A 145 -16.85 -17.57 19.25
CA SER A 145 -16.41 -17.97 20.59
C SER A 145 -17.62 -18.51 21.34
N VAL A 146 -17.98 -19.76 21.03
CA VAL A 146 -18.84 -20.64 21.83
C VAL A 146 -18.17 -22.01 21.81
#